data_AF-A0A8J3ZTI2-F1
#
_entry.id   AF-A0A8J3ZTI2-F1
#
_cell.length_a   1.000
_cell.length_b   1.000
_cell.length_c   1.000
_cell.angle_alpha   90.00
_cell.angle_beta   90.00
_cell.angle_gamma   90.00
#
_symmetry.space_group_name_H-M   'P 1'
#
loop_
_entity.id
_entity.type
_entity.pdbx_description
1 polymer ?
#
loop_
_entity_poly.entity_id
_entity_poly.type
_entity_poly.pdbx_seq_one_letter_code
_entity_poly.pdbx_strand_id
1 'polypeptide(L)'
;MRPHVILSCAMSLDGYIDDDTDERLILSGPADLDRVDALRASCDAILVGAGTVRADNPRLLIRSEERRRGRARDLIKVTLTTTGDLDPGAAFFTAGDAEKIVYVPPGTTADLPATVVEVDGLPALLADLAARGVGRLLVEGGTSMHTAFLSGGLADELQLAVAPILVGGGTRFVDPATFPKGRLTLKAMEQVGDMAVLKYERPL
;
A
#
# COMPACT_ATOMS: atom_id res chain seq x y z
N MET A 1 6.28 -12.45 16.06
CA MET A 1 5.33 -12.58 14.93
C MET A 1 5.42 -11.30 14.12
N ARG A 2 5.30 -11.37 12.78
CA ARG A 2 5.20 -10.18 11.91
C ARG A 2 3.72 -9.88 11.61
N PRO A 3 3.36 -8.65 11.21
CA PRO A 3 2.01 -8.33 10.78
C PRO A 3 1.60 -9.22 9.60
N HIS A 4 0.31 -9.50 9.50
CA HIS A 4 -0.28 -10.07 8.29
C HIS A 4 -0.33 -8.99 7.20
N VAL A 5 0.37 -9.22 6.09
CA VAL A 5 0.59 -8.23 5.03
C VAL A 5 -0.37 -8.48 3.87
N ILE A 6 -1.17 -7.47 3.56
CA ILE A 6 -2.11 -7.45 2.46
C ILE A 6 -1.61 -6.45 1.42
N LEU A 7 -1.32 -6.91 0.21
CA LEU A 7 -1.09 -6.02 -0.92
C LEU A 7 -2.43 -5.74 -1.60
N SER A 8 -2.76 -4.47 -1.81
CA SER A 8 -3.93 -4.07 -2.59
C SER A 8 -3.49 -3.18 -3.75
N CYS A 9 -3.93 -3.50 -4.96
CA CYS A 9 -3.57 -2.74 -6.15
C CYS A 9 -4.75 -2.71 -7.14
N ALA A 10 -5.02 -1.55 -7.72
CA ALA A 10 -5.83 -1.44 -8.92
C ALA A 10 -4.90 -1.36 -10.13
N MET A 11 -5.19 -2.14 -11.19
CA MET A 11 -4.40 -2.16 -12.43
C MET A 11 -5.31 -2.26 -13.66
N SER A 12 -4.81 -1.84 -14.81
CA SER A 12 -5.44 -2.08 -16.11
C SER A 12 -5.41 -3.56 -16.52
N LEU A 13 -6.15 -3.92 -17.58
CA LEU A 13 -6.16 -5.28 -18.14
C LEU A 13 -4.77 -5.77 -18.56
N ASP A 14 -3.91 -4.86 -19.01
CA ASP A 14 -2.54 -5.11 -19.43
C ASP A 14 -1.49 -4.91 -18.31
N GLY A 15 -1.94 -4.65 -17.08
CA GLY A 15 -1.11 -4.71 -15.86
C GLY A 15 -0.36 -3.43 -15.51
N TYR A 16 -0.86 -2.28 -15.96
CA TYR A 16 -0.34 -0.95 -15.60
C TYR A 16 -1.14 -0.36 -14.43
N ILE A 17 -0.44 0.36 -13.55
CA ILE A 17 -1.01 1.06 -12.39
C ILE A 17 -0.94 2.58 -12.54
N ASP A 18 -0.18 3.05 -13.53
CA ASP A 18 -0.07 4.44 -13.93
C ASP A 18 0.30 4.50 -15.42
N ASP A 19 0.12 5.66 -16.05
CA ASP A 19 0.52 5.91 -17.44
C ASP A 19 1.72 6.88 -17.53
N ASP A 20 2.12 7.25 -18.75
CA ASP A 20 3.25 8.16 -19.00
C ASP A 20 2.82 9.64 -19.08
N THR A 21 1.59 9.97 -18.65
CA THR A 21 1.06 11.33 -18.69
C THR A 21 1.19 12.01 -17.33
N ASP A 22 1.09 13.35 -17.32
CA ASP A 22 1.05 14.12 -16.07
C ASP A 22 -0.34 14.06 -15.40
N GLU A 23 -1.34 13.52 -16.08
CA GLU A 23 -2.68 13.34 -15.52
C GLU A 23 -2.74 12.03 -14.74
N ARG A 24 -3.40 12.07 -13.59
CA ARG A 24 -3.59 10.87 -12.78
C ARG A 24 -4.46 9.86 -13.52
N LEU A 25 -3.91 8.67 -13.75
CA LEU A 25 -4.68 7.54 -14.28
C LEU A 25 -5.78 7.11 -13.30
N ILE A 26 -7.03 7.09 -13.76
CA ILE A 26 -8.19 6.66 -12.97
C ILE A 26 -8.51 5.21 -13.28
N LEU A 27 -8.11 4.30 -12.38
CA LEU A 27 -8.39 2.87 -12.49
C LEU A 27 -9.62 2.44 -11.69
N SER A 28 -9.76 2.94 -10.46
CA SER A 28 -10.82 2.52 -9.54
C SER A 28 -12.11 3.31 -9.73
N GLY A 29 -13.23 2.61 -9.91
CA GLY A 29 -14.57 3.18 -9.83
C GLY A 29 -15.08 3.37 -8.39
N PRO A 30 -16.25 4.00 -8.18
CA PRO A 30 -16.81 4.26 -6.84
C PRO A 30 -16.99 3.02 -5.97
N ALA A 31 -17.42 1.89 -6.57
CA ALA A 31 -17.60 0.63 -5.85
C ALA A 31 -16.27 0.05 -5.35
N ASP A 32 -15.21 0.15 -6.16
CA ASP A 32 -13.87 -0.30 -5.76
C ASP A 32 -13.26 0.63 -4.70
N LEU A 33 -13.47 1.94 -4.82
CA LEU A 33 -13.06 2.90 -3.80
C LEU A 33 -13.72 2.65 -2.44
N ASP A 34 -15.00 2.26 -2.41
CA ASP A 34 -15.68 1.88 -1.17
C ASP A 34 -15.13 0.56 -0.59
N ARG A 35 -14.84 -0.42 -1.46
CA ARG A 35 -14.19 -1.68 -1.08
C ARG A 35 -12.81 -1.44 -0.45
N VAL A 36 -11.97 -0.60 -1.07
CA VAL A 36 -10.66 -0.23 -0.54
C VAL A 36 -10.81 0.52 0.79
N ASP A 37 -11.82 1.39 0.92
CA ASP A 37 -12.11 2.06 2.19
C ASP A 37 -12.47 1.08 3.32
N ALA A 38 -13.26 0.04 3.01
CA ALA A 38 -13.54 -1.05 3.93
C ALA A 38 -12.26 -1.86 4.29
N LEU A 39 -11.38 -2.10 3.30
CA LEU A 39 -10.12 -2.79 3.52
C LEU A 39 -9.20 -1.99 4.46
N ARG A 40 -9.05 -0.68 4.24
CA ARG A 40 -8.35 0.24 5.14
C ARG A 40 -8.92 0.18 6.55
N ALA A 41 -10.25 0.17 6.67
CA ALA A 41 -10.93 0.05 7.96
C ALA A 41 -10.73 -1.31 8.66
N SER A 42 -10.24 -2.34 7.97
CA SER A 42 -9.91 -3.65 8.53
C SER A 42 -8.43 -3.85 8.89
N CYS A 43 -7.58 -2.83 8.66
CA CYS A 43 -6.14 -2.90 8.89
C CYS A 43 -5.69 -1.95 10.00
N ASP A 44 -4.56 -2.23 10.65
CA ASP A 44 -4.04 -1.39 11.73
C ASP A 44 -3.12 -0.29 11.19
N ALA A 45 -2.40 -0.59 10.10
CA ALA A 45 -1.53 0.34 9.40
C ALA A 45 -1.72 0.25 7.88
N ILE A 46 -1.42 1.35 7.20
CA ILE A 46 -1.34 1.46 5.74
C ILE A 46 0.04 1.96 5.34
N LEU A 47 0.66 1.29 4.37
CA LEU A 47 1.97 1.63 3.83
C LEU A 47 1.88 1.98 2.35
N VAL A 48 2.54 3.07 1.98
CA VAL A 48 2.91 3.39 0.61
C VAL A 48 4.40 3.74 0.54
N GLY A 49 5.03 3.54 -0.60
CA GLY A 49 6.40 4.01 -0.83
C GLY A 49 6.47 5.53 -0.91
N ALA A 50 7.62 6.12 -0.57
CA ALA A 50 7.82 7.57 -0.67
C ALA A 50 7.62 8.11 -2.10
N GLY A 51 7.86 7.30 -3.15
CA GLY A 51 7.54 7.67 -4.53
C GLY A 51 6.07 8.02 -4.72
N THR A 52 5.18 7.17 -4.18
CA THR A 52 3.73 7.41 -4.15
C THR A 52 3.37 8.64 -3.33
N VAL A 53 4.07 8.91 -2.22
CA VAL A 53 3.84 10.15 -1.46
C VAL A 53 4.13 11.39 -2.31
N ARG A 54 5.22 11.38 -3.09
CA ARG A 54 5.62 12.51 -3.94
C ARG A 54 4.70 12.69 -5.15
N ALA A 55 4.34 11.60 -5.82
CA ALA A 55 3.54 11.63 -7.04
C ALA A 55 2.05 11.90 -6.76
N ASP A 56 1.44 11.16 -5.81
CA ASP A 56 -0.01 11.17 -5.61
C ASP A 56 -0.47 12.07 -4.47
N ASN A 57 0.46 12.52 -3.62
CA ASN A 57 0.19 13.26 -2.39
C ASN A 57 -1.02 12.69 -1.59
N PRO A 58 -1.03 11.39 -1.24
CA PRO A 58 -2.22 10.72 -0.76
C PRO A 58 -2.50 11.08 0.70
N ARG A 59 -3.78 11.27 1.03
CA ARG A 59 -4.23 11.50 2.41
C ARG A 59 -4.17 10.25 3.29
N LEU A 60 -4.28 9.05 2.69
CA LEU A 60 -4.33 7.73 3.37
C LEU A 60 -5.27 7.70 4.58
N LEU A 61 -6.53 8.09 4.34
CA LEU A 61 -7.58 8.08 5.36
C LEU A 61 -8.64 7.02 5.04
N ILE A 62 -9.33 6.57 6.08
CA ILE A 62 -10.65 5.95 5.95
C ILE A 62 -11.65 7.09 5.71
N ARG A 63 -12.27 7.12 4.55
CA ARG A 63 -13.25 8.12 4.10
C ARG A 63 -14.55 7.98 4.87
N SER A 64 -15.08 6.77 5.01
CA SER A 64 -16.33 6.54 5.74
C SER A 64 -16.21 6.93 7.21
N GLU A 65 -17.10 7.80 7.66
CA GLU A 65 -17.14 8.23 9.06
C GLU A 65 -17.65 7.11 9.99
N GLU A 66 -18.61 6.32 9.53
CA GLU A 66 -19.12 5.15 10.25
C GLU A 66 -17.99 4.14 10.50
N ARG A 67 -17.21 3.82 9.46
CA ARG A 67 -16.06 2.90 9.58
C ARG A 67 -14.99 3.44 10.51
N ARG A 68 -14.76 4.76 10.53
CA ARG A 68 -13.83 5.39 11.49
C ARG A 68 -14.34 5.28 12.93
N ARG A 69 -15.61 5.62 13.19
CA ARG A 69 -16.22 5.54 14.53
C ARG A 69 -16.27 4.12 15.08
N GLY A 70 -16.37 3.11 14.22
CA GLY A 70 -16.36 1.69 14.60
C GLY A 70 -14.99 1.17 15.05
N ARG A 71 -13.92 1.96 14.95
CA ARG A 71 -12.56 1.53 15.30
C ARG A 71 -12.13 2.02 16.67
N ALA A 72 -11.40 1.17 17.38
CA ALA A 72 -10.76 1.52 18.64
C ALA A 72 -9.53 2.43 18.46
N ARG A 73 -8.89 2.40 17.28
CA ARG A 73 -7.68 3.17 16.95
C ARG A 73 -7.72 3.63 15.50
N ASP A 74 -7.11 4.79 15.25
CA ASP A 74 -6.90 5.29 13.89
C ASP A 74 -5.98 4.37 13.08
N LEU A 75 -6.06 4.50 11.76
CA LEU A 75 -5.19 3.79 10.82
C LEU A 75 -3.81 4.47 10.79
N ILE A 76 -2.77 3.77 11.24
CA ILE A 76 -1.40 4.29 11.25
C ILE A 76 -0.93 4.47 9.80
N LYS A 77 -0.38 5.64 9.48
CA LYS A 77 0.18 5.92 8.16
C LYS A 77 1.67 5.64 8.14
N VAL A 78 2.10 4.85 7.17
CA VAL A 78 3.49 4.41 7.05
C VAL A 78 4.02 4.77 5.67
N THR A 79 5.24 5.30 5.64
CA THR A 79 6.01 5.43 4.40
C THR A 79 7.43 4.95 4.59
N LEU A 80 8.05 4.49 3.51
CA LEU A 80 9.46 4.09 3.45
C LEU A 80 10.15 4.95 2.39
N THR A 81 11.24 5.62 2.78
CA THR A 81 12.08 6.44 1.90
C THR A 81 13.54 6.05 2.07
N THR A 82 14.31 6.07 0.99
CA THR A 82 15.76 5.79 1.04
C THR A 82 16.59 7.05 1.32
N THR A 83 16.02 8.24 1.16
CA THR A 83 16.75 9.51 1.21
C THR A 83 16.32 10.44 2.33
N GLY A 84 15.15 10.19 2.95
CA GLY A 84 14.51 11.13 3.87
C GLY A 84 13.78 12.30 3.18
N ASP A 85 13.96 12.48 1.87
CA ASP A 85 13.46 13.63 1.12
C ASP A 85 11.95 13.52 0.82
N LEU A 86 11.13 14.11 1.68
CA LEU A 86 9.68 14.21 1.53
C LEU A 86 9.24 15.62 1.92
N ASP A 87 8.26 16.17 1.22
CA ASP A 87 7.67 17.47 1.57
C ASP A 87 6.91 17.37 2.91
N PRO A 88 7.33 18.09 3.98
CA PRO A 88 6.61 18.12 5.25
C PRO A 88 5.16 18.62 5.12
N GLY A 89 4.86 19.40 4.08
CA GLY A 89 3.53 19.92 3.74
C GLY A 89 2.61 18.91 3.05
N ALA A 90 3.12 17.73 2.65
CA ALA A 90 2.34 16.71 1.96
C ALA A 90 1.11 16.28 2.78
N ALA A 91 0.01 15.97 2.09
CA ALA A 91 -1.25 15.53 2.66
C ALA A 91 -1.12 14.23 3.47
N PHE A 92 -0.09 13.42 3.20
CA PHE A 92 0.28 12.29 4.05
C PHE A 92 0.48 12.73 5.51
N PHE A 93 1.24 13.82 5.71
CA PHE A 93 1.57 14.37 7.02
C PHE A 93 0.47 15.27 7.59
N THR A 94 -0.15 16.10 6.76
CA THR A 94 -1.03 17.19 7.21
C THR A 94 -2.50 16.80 7.33
N ALA A 95 -2.95 15.74 6.64
CA ALA A 95 -4.36 15.36 6.68
C ALA A 95 -4.70 14.42 7.84
N GLY A 96 -5.42 14.90 8.85
CA GLY A 96 -5.88 14.11 9.98
C GLY A 96 -4.80 13.79 11.01
N ASP A 97 -5.22 13.28 12.17
CA ASP A 97 -4.40 13.23 13.38
C ASP A 97 -3.76 11.86 13.66
N ALA A 98 -3.97 10.89 12.76
CA ALA A 98 -3.41 9.55 12.88
C ALA A 98 -1.88 9.57 13.03
N GLU A 99 -1.34 8.59 13.76
CA GLU A 99 0.10 8.37 13.87
C GLU A 99 0.73 8.21 12.47
N LYS A 100 1.87 8.88 12.26
CA LYS A 100 2.66 8.78 11.03
C LYS A 100 4.04 8.22 11.36
N ILE A 101 4.48 7.23 10.60
CA ILE A 101 5.80 6.62 10.72
C ILE A 101 6.51 6.72 9.37
N VAL A 102 7.75 7.21 9.40
CA VAL A 102 8.64 7.25 8.24
C VAL A 102 9.82 6.34 8.53
N TYR A 103 9.91 5.25 7.77
CA TYR A 103 11.06 4.37 7.82
C TYR A 103 12.16 4.86 6.87
N VAL A 104 13.40 4.80 7.34
CA VAL A 104 14.60 5.22 6.60
C VAL A 104 15.74 4.20 6.79
N PRO A 105 16.71 4.12 5.86
CA PRO A 105 17.92 3.32 6.06
C PRO A 105 18.77 3.84 7.23
N PRO A 106 19.58 2.98 7.87
CA PRO A 106 20.52 3.40 8.90
C PRO A 106 21.44 4.54 8.43
N GLY A 107 21.62 5.56 9.28
CA GLY A 107 22.42 6.74 8.96
C GLY A 107 21.70 7.78 8.10
N THR A 108 20.41 7.61 7.85
CA THR A 108 19.58 8.60 7.15
C THR A 108 18.82 9.43 8.17
N THR A 109 18.94 10.76 8.07
CA THR A 109 18.17 11.69 8.91
C THR A 109 17.08 12.36 8.09
N ALA A 110 15.93 12.59 8.70
CA ALA A 110 14.81 13.30 8.09
C ALA A 110 14.11 14.15 9.16
N ASP A 111 13.93 15.44 8.89
CA ASP A 111 13.13 16.33 9.74
C ASP A 111 11.71 16.39 9.17
N LEU A 112 10.85 15.49 9.65
CA LEU A 112 9.49 15.29 9.16
C LEU A 112 8.51 15.30 10.33
N PRO A 113 7.26 15.74 10.13
CA PRO A 113 6.19 15.71 11.15
C PRO A 113 5.65 14.29 11.35
N ALA A 114 6.54 13.36 11.70
CA ALA A 114 6.28 11.93 11.87
C ALA A 114 7.33 11.31 12.80
N THR A 115 7.05 10.09 13.30
CA THR A 115 8.08 9.29 13.96
C THR A 115 9.01 8.72 12.89
N VAL A 116 10.27 9.15 12.88
CA VAL A 116 11.29 8.64 11.95
C VAL A 116 12.03 7.47 12.61
N VAL A 117 12.11 6.34 11.91
CA VAL A 117 12.70 5.10 12.43
C VAL A 117 13.69 4.53 11.42
N GLU A 118 14.93 4.29 11.87
CA GLU A 118 15.92 3.60 11.06
C GLU A 118 15.66 2.09 11.06
N VAL A 119 15.61 1.48 9.87
CA VAL A 119 15.41 0.04 9.70
C VAL A 119 16.25 -0.51 8.55
N ASP A 120 16.82 -1.69 8.76
CA ASP A 120 17.53 -2.44 7.72
C ASP A 120 16.56 -3.35 6.95
N GLY A 121 15.85 -2.74 6.00
CA GLY A 121 14.93 -3.42 5.09
C GLY A 121 13.56 -3.80 5.68
N LEU A 122 12.74 -4.43 4.83
CA LEU A 122 11.35 -4.75 5.14
C LEU A 122 11.15 -5.70 6.34
N PRO A 123 11.99 -6.73 6.58
CA PRO A 123 11.83 -7.58 7.76
C PRO A 123 11.96 -6.81 9.08
N ALA A 124 12.91 -5.87 9.17
CA ALA A 124 13.10 -5.02 10.35
C ALA A 124 11.92 -4.05 10.52
N LEU A 125 11.45 -3.44 9.42
CA LEU A 125 10.24 -2.62 9.39
C LEU A 125 9.02 -3.38 9.94
N LEU A 126 8.78 -4.60 9.46
CA LEU A 126 7.66 -5.42 9.92
C LEU A 126 7.81 -5.82 11.39
N ALA A 127 9.02 -6.04 11.88
CA ALA A 127 9.28 -6.32 13.29
C ALA A 127 8.97 -5.11 14.18
N ASP A 128 9.36 -3.90 13.77
CA ASP A 128 9.04 -2.66 14.49
C ASP A 128 7.52 -2.40 14.50
N LEU A 129 6.83 -2.56 13.37
CA LEU A 129 5.37 -2.45 13.32
C LEU A 129 4.68 -3.47 14.25
N ALA A 130 5.15 -4.71 14.28
CA ALA A 130 4.62 -5.71 15.22
C ALA A 130 4.84 -5.31 16.68
N ALA A 131 6.01 -4.75 17.02
CA ALA A 131 6.30 -4.26 18.37
C ALA A 131 5.39 -3.08 18.78
N ARG A 132 4.90 -2.30 17.80
CA ARG A 132 3.89 -1.25 17.97
C ARG A 132 2.45 -1.77 18.04
N GLY A 133 2.26 -3.08 17.94
CA GLY A 133 0.94 -3.72 18.01
C GLY A 133 0.17 -3.76 16.68
N VAL A 134 0.84 -3.54 15.55
CA VAL A 134 0.23 -3.70 14.22
C VAL A 134 0.07 -5.20 13.92
N GLY A 135 -1.18 -5.67 13.84
CA GLY A 135 -1.51 -7.03 13.48
C GLY A 135 -1.73 -7.22 11.98
N ARG A 136 -2.31 -6.21 11.30
CA ARG A 136 -2.61 -6.22 9.87
C ARG A 136 -2.05 -4.97 9.19
N LEU A 137 -1.18 -5.17 8.20
CA LEU A 137 -0.59 -4.12 7.37
C LEU A 137 -1.19 -4.17 5.97
N LEU A 138 -1.79 -3.06 5.54
CA LEU A 138 -2.17 -2.85 4.15
C LEU A 138 -1.04 -2.15 3.40
N VAL A 139 -0.67 -2.61 2.22
CA VAL A 139 0.27 -1.96 1.32
C VAL A 139 -0.44 -1.62 0.02
N GLU A 140 -0.57 -0.32 -0.29
CA GLU A 140 -1.34 0.16 -1.45
C GLU A 140 -0.49 0.66 -2.63
N GLY A 141 0.83 0.79 -2.47
CA GLY A 141 1.67 1.15 -3.62
C GLY A 141 3.08 1.63 -3.27
N GLY A 142 3.92 1.99 -4.24
CA GLY A 142 3.82 1.77 -5.68
C GLY A 142 4.54 0.49 -6.13
N THR A 143 4.88 0.43 -7.42
CA THR A 143 5.53 -0.72 -8.07
C THR A 143 6.72 -1.26 -7.30
N SER A 144 7.60 -0.39 -6.84
CA SER A 144 8.80 -0.80 -6.08
C SER A 144 8.45 -1.45 -4.74
N MET A 145 7.42 -0.96 -4.03
CA MET A 145 6.94 -1.57 -2.79
C MET A 145 6.30 -2.93 -3.06
N HIS A 146 5.37 -3.03 -4.02
CA HIS A 146 4.76 -4.31 -4.36
C HIS A 146 5.81 -5.33 -4.79
N THR A 147 6.78 -4.92 -5.62
CA THR A 147 7.90 -5.77 -6.04
C THR A 147 8.71 -6.25 -4.85
N ALA A 148 9.09 -5.35 -3.93
CA ALA A 148 9.89 -5.71 -2.75
C ALA A 148 9.16 -6.69 -1.81
N PHE A 149 7.87 -6.46 -1.54
CA PHE A 149 7.07 -7.38 -0.71
C PHE A 149 6.86 -8.74 -1.37
N LEU A 150 6.58 -8.79 -2.68
CA LEU A 150 6.36 -10.05 -3.41
C LEU A 150 7.65 -10.84 -3.59
N SER A 151 8.73 -10.20 -4.06
CA SER A 151 10.03 -10.86 -4.27
C SER A 151 10.65 -11.34 -2.95
N GLY A 152 10.45 -10.58 -1.86
CA GLY A 152 10.89 -10.96 -0.52
C GLY A 152 10.05 -12.06 0.14
N GLY A 153 8.94 -12.49 -0.48
CA GLY A 153 8.03 -13.46 0.15
C GLY A 153 7.42 -12.92 1.44
N LEU A 154 7.11 -11.62 1.49
CA LEU A 154 6.58 -10.94 2.67
C LEU A 154 5.09 -10.62 2.59
N ALA A 155 4.46 -10.83 1.43
CA ALA A 155 3.02 -10.73 1.26
C ALA A 155 2.31 -12.03 1.68
N ASP A 156 1.23 -11.90 2.46
CA ASP A 156 0.36 -13.01 2.86
C ASP A 156 -0.88 -13.08 1.96
N GLU A 157 -1.45 -11.91 1.65
CA GLU A 157 -2.61 -11.74 0.77
C GLU A 157 -2.32 -10.73 -0.35
N LEU A 158 -2.87 -10.97 -1.53
CA LEU A 158 -2.83 -10.06 -2.67
C LEU A 158 -4.26 -9.85 -3.20
N GLN A 159 -4.74 -8.61 -3.14
CA GLN A 159 -6.00 -8.17 -3.74
C GLN A 159 -5.73 -7.32 -4.99
N LEU A 160 -6.12 -7.83 -6.16
CA LEU A 160 -5.97 -7.15 -7.44
C LEU A 160 -7.33 -6.73 -7.97
N ALA A 161 -7.57 -5.44 -8.12
CA ALA A 161 -8.72 -4.89 -8.84
C ALA A 161 -8.30 -4.60 -10.29
N VAL A 162 -8.93 -5.26 -11.25
CA VAL A 162 -8.63 -5.13 -12.67
C VAL A 162 -9.66 -4.24 -13.33
N ALA A 163 -9.24 -3.05 -13.75
CA ALA A 163 -10.04 -2.08 -14.48
C ALA A 163 -10.25 -2.54 -15.93
N PRO A 164 -11.44 -2.34 -16.53
CA PRO A 164 -11.73 -2.80 -17.89
C PRO A 164 -11.15 -1.87 -18.98
N ILE A 165 -9.89 -1.45 -18.82
CA ILE A 165 -9.17 -0.57 -19.76
C ILE A 165 -7.81 -1.15 -20.12
N LEU A 166 -7.25 -0.71 -21.25
CA LEU A 166 -5.87 -0.94 -21.66
C LEU A 166 -5.13 0.40 -21.65
N VAL A 167 -3.89 0.40 -21.14
CA VAL A 167 -3.07 1.62 -21.04
C VAL A 167 -1.95 1.61 -22.08
N GLY A 168 -1.29 0.48 -22.28
CA GLY A 168 -0.27 0.27 -23.31
C GLY A 168 1.14 0.75 -22.95
N GLY A 169 1.32 1.59 -21.92
CA GLY A 169 2.60 2.15 -21.49
C GLY A 169 2.53 2.70 -20.05
N GLY A 170 3.67 3.09 -19.48
CA GLY A 170 3.76 3.58 -18.10
C GLY A 170 4.17 2.55 -17.06
N THR A 171 3.70 2.78 -15.84
CA THR A 171 4.18 2.07 -14.65
C THR A 171 3.46 0.74 -14.46
N ARG A 172 4.20 -0.36 -14.42
CA ARG A 172 3.66 -1.71 -14.21
C ARG A 172 3.30 -1.97 -12.75
N PHE A 173 2.43 -2.94 -12.48
CA PHE A 173 2.14 -3.40 -11.12
C PHE A 173 3.41 -3.85 -10.36
N VAL A 174 4.32 -4.56 -11.02
CA VAL A 174 5.60 -4.99 -10.46
C VAL A 174 6.73 -4.79 -11.48
N ASP A 175 7.93 -4.52 -10.96
CA ASP A 175 9.17 -4.50 -11.72
C ASP A 175 9.68 -5.94 -11.95
N PRO A 176 10.55 -6.14 -12.95
CA PRO A 176 11.28 -7.38 -13.10
C PRO A 176 12.07 -7.73 -11.83
N ALA A 177 11.77 -8.87 -11.23
CA ALA A 177 12.46 -9.39 -10.05
C ALA A 177 12.45 -10.92 -10.02
N THR A 178 13.24 -11.50 -9.12
CA THR A 178 13.13 -12.93 -8.79
C THR A 178 12.02 -13.11 -7.77
N PHE A 179 10.92 -13.72 -8.19
CA PHE A 179 9.80 -14.03 -7.31
C PHE A 179 9.92 -15.45 -6.73
N PRO A 180 9.38 -15.69 -5.51
CA PRO A 180 9.28 -17.04 -4.96
C PRO A 180 8.58 -17.99 -5.93
N LYS A 181 9.13 -19.19 -6.10
CA LYS A 181 8.53 -20.22 -6.96
C LYS A 181 7.25 -20.76 -6.31
N GLY A 182 6.23 -21.02 -7.11
CA GLY A 182 4.97 -21.62 -6.66
C GLY A 182 3.76 -20.96 -7.31
N ARG A 183 2.58 -21.49 -7.02
CA ARG A 183 1.30 -20.89 -7.42
C ARG A 183 0.68 -20.23 -6.20
N LEU A 184 0.15 -19.03 -6.38
CA LEU A 184 -0.77 -18.46 -5.41
C LEU A 184 -2.12 -19.19 -5.49
N THR A 185 -2.83 -19.25 -4.37
CA THR A 185 -4.17 -19.84 -4.29
C THR A 185 -5.20 -18.73 -4.47
N LEU A 186 -6.06 -18.83 -5.49
CA LEU A 186 -7.21 -17.93 -5.63
C LEU A 186 -8.22 -18.26 -4.53
N LYS A 187 -8.52 -17.28 -3.67
CA LYS A 187 -9.44 -17.41 -2.54
C LYS A 187 -10.80 -16.82 -2.83
N ALA A 188 -10.85 -15.75 -3.61
CA ALA A 188 -12.10 -15.11 -4.02
C ALA A 188 -11.95 -14.42 -5.38
N MET A 189 -13.07 -14.34 -6.09
CA MET A 189 -13.23 -13.56 -7.32
C MET A 189 -14.59 -12.86 -7.22
N GLU A 190 -14.58 -11.55 -7.32
CA GLU A 190 -15.77 -10.72 -7.14
C GLU A 190 -15.85 -9.70 -8.29
N GLN A 191 -17.06 -9.47 -8.80
CA GLN A 191 -17.32 -8.32 -9.66
C GLN A 191 -17.69 -7.12 -8.77
N VAL A 192 -16.96 -6.02 -8.90
CA VAL A 192 -17.14 -4.80 -8.11
C VAL A 192 -17.35 -3.63 -9.07
N GLY A 193 -18.62 -3.30 -9.31
CA GLY A 193 -18.99 -2.44 -10.42
C GLY A 193 -18.66 -3.09 -11.76
N ASP A 194 -17.79 -2.46 -12.53
CA ASP A 194 -17.25 -2.95 -13.81
C ASP A 194 -15.85 -3.60 -13.66
N MET A 195 -15.30 -3.65 -12.45
CA MET A 195 -13.97 -4.22 -12.17
C MET A 195 -14.06 -5.68 -11.71
N ALA A 196 -13.05 -6.47 -12.06
CA ALA A 196 -12.83 -7.79 -11.48
C ALA A 196 -11.85 -7.69 -10.31
N VAL A 197 -12.27 -8.12 -9.10
CA VAL A 197 -11.40 -8.16 -7.92
C VAL A 197 -11.02 -9.60 -7.61
N LEU A 198 -9.72 -9.88 -7.63
CA LEU A 198 -9.14 -11.19 -7.38
C LEU A 198 -8.38 -11.17 -6.07
N LYS A 199 -8.68 -12.11 -5.16
CA LYS A 199 -7.97 -12.26 -3.89
C LYS A 199 -7.16 -13.55 -3.90
N TYR A 200 -5.86 -13.43 -3.71
CA TYR A 200 -4.91 -14.53 -3.67
C TYR A 200 -4.23 -14.61 -2.31
N GLU A 201 -3.89 -15.82 -1.91
CA GLU A 201 -3.03 -16.08 -0.74
C GLU A 201 -1.83 -16.94 -1.15
N ARG A 202 -0.73 -16.79 -0.42
CA ARG A 202 0.38 -17.73 -0.53
C ARG A 202 0.01 -19.06 0.14
N PRO A 203 0.35 -20.22 -0.46
CA PRO A 203 0.23 -21.50 0.23
C PRO A 203 1.02 -21.49 1.56
N LEU A 204 0.46 -22.15 2.58
CA LEU A 204 1.15 -22.39 3.86
C LEU A 204 2.39 -23.27 3.67
#